data_AF-A0A4R6Z0C3-F1
#
_entry.id   AF-A0A4R6Z0C3-F1
#
_cell.length_a   1.000
_cell.length_b   1.000
_cell.length_c   1.000
_cell.angle_alpha   90.00
_cell.angle_beta   90.00
_cell.angle_gamma   90.00
#
_symmetry.space_group_name_H-M   'P 1'
#
loop_
_entity.id
_entity.type
_entity.pdbx_description
1 polymer ?
#
loop_
_entity_poly.entity_id
_entity_poly.type
_entity_poly.pdbx_seq_one_letter_code
_entity_poly.pdbx_strand_id
1 'polypeptide(L)' 'MHSHLSYLVCPQSADGAWSIVSGDLLLALHTTCSEAIDHVLDLAESCWLESGISTDISVVDDAGEVCLWHCYGVRLH' A
#
# COMPACT_ATOMS: atom_id res chain seq x y z
N MET A 1 -6.84 4.74 20.90
CA MET A 1 -7.08 4.35 19.50
C MET A 1 -5.72 4.20 18.86
N HIS A 2 -5.34 3.00 18.44
CA HIS A 2 -4.18 2.87 17.55
C HIS A 2 -4.64 3.34 16.18
N SER A 3 -4.12 4.48 15.73
CA SER A 3 -4.30 4.92 14.35
C SER A 3 -3.63 3.89 13.46
N HIS A 4 -4.38 3.32 12.54
CA HIS A 4 -3.93 2.33 11.58
C HIS A 4 -4.27 2.83 10.18
N LEU A 5 -3.38 2.61 9.23
CA LEU A 5 -3.55 3.11 7.87
C LEU A 5 -3.37 1.95 6.88
N SER A 6 -4.23 1.88 5.87
CA SER A 6 -4.22 0.79 4.91
C SER A 6 -3.92 1.34 3.52
N TYR A 7 -2.92 0.74 2.87
CA TYR A 7 -2.57 1.00 1.49
C TYR A 7 -3.00 -0.16 0.60
N LEU A 8 -3.54 0.18 -0.55
CA LEU A 8 -3.93 -0.75 -1.58
C LEU A 8 -3.17 -0.44 -2.86
N VAL A 9 -2.48 -1.44 -3.39
CA VAL A 9 -1.79 -1.41 -4.68
C VAL A 9 -2.63 -2.17 -5.69
N CYS A 10 -3.12 -1.51 -6.73
CA CYS A 10 -3.99 -2.15 -7.72
C CYS A 10 -3.71 -1.66 -9.15
N PRO A 11 -3.95 -2.51 -10.16
CA PRO A 11 -3.82 -2.12 -11.56
C PRO A 11 -4.95 -1.17 -11.96
N GLN A 12 -4.63 -0.26 -12.88
CA GLN A 12 -5.56 0.67 -13.50
C GLN A 12 -5.95 0.13 -14.88
N SER A 13 -7.26 -0.01 -15.10
CA SER A 13 -7.82 -0.70 -16.27
C SER A 13 -7.55 -0.02 -17.63
N ALA A 14 -7.14 1.24 -17.65
CA ALA A 14 -7.01 2.01 -18.88
C ALA A 14 -5.62 1.94 -19.53
N ASP A 15 -4.56 1.97 -18.71
CA ASP A 15 -3.20 2.28 -19.20
C ASP A 15 -2.13 1.28 -18.74
N GLY A 16 -2.52 0.21 -18.03
CA GLY A 16 -1.58 -0.76 -17.44
C GLY A 16 -0.74 -0.19 -16.27
N ALA A 17 -1.05 1.03 -15.86
CA ALA A 17 -0.45 1.66 -14.69
C ALA A 17 -0.94 1.01 -13.39
N TRP A 18 -0.17 1.18 -12.31
CA TRP A 18 -0.49 0.68 -10.98
C TRP A 18 -0.67 1.86 -10.03
N SER A 19 -1.74 1.86 -9.24
CA SER A 19 -2.04 2.91 -8.28
C SER A 19 -1.79 2.45 -6.86
N ILE A 20 -1.35 3.38 -6.01
CA ILE A 20 -1.36 3.25 -4.56
C ILE A 20 -2.51 4.10 -4.02
N VAL A 21 -3.46 3.51 -3.31
CA VAL A 21 -4.59 4.21 -2.69
C VAL A 21 -4.66 3.95 -1.19
N SER A 22 -5.24 4.89 -0.45
CA SER A 22 -5.55 4.76 0.98
C SER A 22 -6.99 5.21 1.21
N GLY A 23 -7.90 4.25 1.39
CA GLY A 23 -9.34 4.52 1.32
C GLY A 23 -9.70 5.02 -0.09
N ASP A 24 -10.38 6.17 -0.18
CA ASP A 24 -10.77 6.80 -1.46
C ASP A 24 -9.69 7.73 -2.05
N LEU A 25 -8.53 7.84 -1.39
CA LEU A 25 -7.47 8.77 -1.80
C LEU A 25 -6.43 8.06 -2.69
N LEU A 26 -6.26 8.54 -3.91
CA LEU A 26 -5.13 8.19 -4.78
C LEU A 26 -3.86 8.91 -4.30
N LEU A 27 -2.83 8.14 -3.96
CA LEU A 27 -1.55 8.65 -3.47
C LEU A 27 -0.51 8.75 -4.59
N ALA A 28 -0.44 7.74 -5.45
CA ALA A 28 0.55 7.67 -6.53
C ALA A 28 0.12 6.76 -7.68
N LEU A 29 0.76 6.96 -8.84
CA LEU A 29 0.64 6.12 -10.04
C LEU A 29 2.05 5.70 -10.51
N HIS A 30 2.18 4.45 -10.91
CA HIS A 30 3.44 3.84 -11.35
C HIS A 30 3.24 3.07 -12.65
N THR A 31 4.33 2.90 -13.41
CA THR A 31 4.28 2.17 -14.69
C THR A 31 4.31 0.66 -14.51
N THR A 32 4.73 0.17 -13.35
CA THR A 32 4.80 -1.25 -13.05
C THR A 32 4.32 -1.58 -11.64
N CYS A 33 3.88 -2.83 -11.44
CA CYS A 33 3.50 -3.37 -10.14
C CYS A 33 4.66 -3.30 -9.13
N SER A 34 5.87 -3.66 -9.57
CA SER A 34 7.07 -3.68 -8.72
C SER A 34 7.38 -2.29 -8.17
N GLU A 35 7.37 -1.26 -9.02
CA GLU A 35 7.60 0.12 -8.58
C GLU A 35 6.55 0.60 -7.58
N ALA A 36 5.28 0.21 -7.78
CA ALA A 36 4.21 0.55 -6.84
C ALA A 36 4.39 -0.16 -5.48
N ILE A 37 4.86 -1.43 -5.49
CA ILE A 37 5.15 -2.18 -4.28
C ILE A 37 6.33 -1.57 -3.52
N ASP A 38 7.43 -1.27 -4.20
CA ASP A 38 8.61 -0.67 -3.57
C ASP A 38 8.25 0.69 -2.94
N HIS A 39 7.51 1.53 -3.67
CA HIS A 39 7.10 2.84 -3.16
C HIS A 39 6.11 2.75 -1.99
N VAL A 40 5.16 1.81 -1.98
CA VAL A 40 4.24 1.66 -0.84
C VAL A 40 4.95 1.16 0.41
N LEU A 41 6.01 0.35 0.27
CA LEU A 41 6.86 -0.07 1.38
C LEU A 41 7.63 1.12 1.97
N ASP A 42 8.18 2.00 1.13
CA ASP A 42 8.85 3.24 1.56
C ASP A 42 7.88 4.18 2.30
N LEU A 43 6.64 4.30 1.82
CA LEU A 43 5.58 5.09 2.48
C LEU A 43 5.22 4.50 3.84
N ALA A 44 5.07 3.18 3.93
CA ALA A 44 4.77 2.49 5.17
C ALA A 44 5.89 2.63 6.22
N GLU A 45 7.16 2.49 5.80
CA GLU A 45 8.32 2.73 6.65
C GLU A 45 8.37 4.17 7.15
N SER A 46 8.20 5.14 6.25
CA SER A 46 8.19 6.57 6.59
C SER A 46 7.07 6.90 7.58
N CYS A 47 5.86 6.37 7.37
CA CYS A 47 4.72 6.55 8.25
C CYS A 47 5.00 5.99 9.66
N TRP A 48 5.65 4.83 9.74
CA TRP A 48 6.07 4.25 11.01
C TRP A 48 7.12 5.11 11.72
N LEU A 49 8.17 5.53 11.00
CA LEU A 49 9.27 6.30 11.58
C LEU A 49 8.82 7.68 12.08
N GLU A 50 7.93 8.34 11.35
CA GLU A 50 7.46 9.70 11.68
C GLU A 50 6.34 9.71 12.71
N SER A 51 5.41 8.76 12.62
CA SER A 51 4.14 8.82 13.35
C SER A 51 3.89 7.64 14.29
N GLY A 52 4.69 6.58 14.22
CA GLY A 52 4.45 5.33 14.96
C GLY A 52 3.15 4.63 14.57
N ILE A 53 2.64 4.91 13.38
CA ILE A 53 1.39 4.35 12.84
C ILE A 53 1.72 3.02 12.14
N SER A 54 0.99 1.96 12.50
CA SER A 54 1.10 0.69 11.79
C SER A 54 0.33 0.75 10.47
N THR A 55 0.83 0.02 9.48
CA THR A 55 0.27 0.02 8.13
C THR A 55 0.04 -1.39 7.60
N ASP A 56 -1.08 -1.57 6.91
CA ASP A 56 -1.37 -2.78 6.15
C ASP A 56 -1.25 -2.47 4.66
N ILE A 57 -0.50 -3.29 3.93
CA ILE A 57 -0.34 -3.18 2.48
C ILE A 57 -1.00 -4.38 1.84
N SER A 58 -1.92 -4.13 0.91
CA SER A 58 -2.55 -5.17 0.09
C SER A 58 -2.26 -4.92 -1.39
N VAL A 59 -1.79 -5.95 -2.11
CA VAL A 59 -1.68 -5.90 -3.58
C VAL A 59 -2.83 -6.70 -4.16
N VAL A 60 -3.58 -6.07 -5.06
CA VAL A 60 -4.74 -6.64 -5.73
C VAL A 60 -4.43 -6.81 -7.22
N ASP A 61 -4.80 -7.95 -7.79
CA ASP A 61 -4.65 -8.20 -9.22
C ASP A 61 -5.83 -7.64 -10.06
N ASP A 62 -5.78 -7.84 -11.38
CA ASP A 62 -6.84 -7.38 -12.29
C ASP A 62 -8.20 -8.05 -12.03
N ALA A 63 -8.22 -9.20 -11.35
CA ALA A 63 -9.43 -9.93 -10.99
C ALA A 63 -10.03 -9.45 -9.65
N GLY A 64 -9.33 -8.59 -8.91
CA GLY A 64 -9.74 -8.13 -7.59
C GLY A 64 -9.27 -9.04 -6.46
N GLU A 65 -8.40 -10.02 -6.72
CA GLU A 65 -7.88 -10.95 -5.73
C GLU A 65 -6.64 -10.37 -5.02
N VAL A 66 -6.55 -10.60 -3.69
CA VAL A 66 -5.42 -10.12 -2.89
C VAL A 66 -4.25 -11.11 -3.00
N CYS A 67 -3.15 -10.68 -3.62
CA CYS A 67 -1.97 -11.52 -3.85
C CYS A 67 -0.87 -11.36 -2.79
N LEU A 68 -0.79 -10.20 -2.14
CA LEU A 68 0.22 -9.89 -1.12
C LEU A 68 -0.45 -9.14 0.02
N TRP A 69 -0.21 -9.57 1.25
CA TRP A 69 -0.61 -8.84 2.45
C TRP A 69 0.57 -8.72 3.41
N HIS A 70 0.95 -7.48 3.74
CA HIS A 70 2.08 -7.19 4.63
C HIS A 70 1.66 -6.20 5.70
N CYS A 71 1.90 -6.55 6.98
CA CYS A 71 1.65 -5.69 8.13
C CYS A 71 2.97 -5.14 8.65
N TYR A 72 3.16 -3.82 8.58
CA TYR A 72 4.34 -3.15 9.12
C TYR A 72 4.03 -2.49 10.46
N GLY A 73 4.96 -2.59 11.42
CA GLY A 73 4.85 -1.89 12.71
C GLY A 73 4.09 -2.61 13.83
N VAL A 74 3.86 -3.93 13.75
CA VAL A 74 3.36 -4.68 14.93
C VAL A 74 4.51 -4.90 15.90
N ARG A 75 4.59 -4.07 16.94
CA ARG A 75 5.45 -4.35 18.09
C ARG A 75 4.85 -5.56 18.81
N LEU A 76 5.39 -6.76 18.58
CA LEU A 76 5.10 -7.92 19.42
C LEU A 76 5.56 -7.57 20.84
N HIS A 77 4.59 -7.39 21.73
CA HIS A 77 4.80 -7.21 23.17
C HIS A 77 5.03 -8.57 23.85
#